data_AF-A0A099Y7T7-F1
#
_entry.id   AF-A0A099Y7T7-F1
#
_cell.length_a   1.000
_cell.length_b   1.000
_cell.length_c   1.000
_cell.angle_alpha   90.00
_cell.angle_beta   90.00
_cell.angle_gamma   90.00
#
_symmetry.space_group_name_H-M   'P 1'
#
loop_
_entity.id
_entity.type
_entity.pdbx_description
1 polymer ?
#
loop_
_entity_poly.entity_id
_entity_poly.type
_entity_poly.pdbx_seq_one_letter_code
_entity_poly.pdbx_strand_id
1 'polypeptide(L)'
;MTDLNETARQRLTKAVVSLLTTQRLSGEVLLEMPRTRNQDLDAPIGLAWQHNQLVLEYNDRQLNELTADQLDVRLQHEVLHAIWQHPLRYVSSTHPRRVALATDIAVNQYLKTPPQGTMTLADLEKLLQRPLAAHRDSRYYLRILTHLTPAEQGRIEKVWGKLDDNDQSKPQRSEKRLAKRKKLLQVTKAGRQISRLTIQTCKRRD
;
A
#
# COMPACT_ATOMS: atom_id res chain seq x y z
N MET A 1 -27.96 16.81 -16.94
CA MET A 1 -27.50 16.49 -18.31
C MET A 1 -26.00 16.30 -18.24
N THR A 2 -25.54 15.05 -18.25
CA THR A 2 -24.13 14.70 -18.44
C THR A 2 -23.76 15.07 -19.87
N ASP A 3 -22.78 15.95 -20.03
CA ASP A 3 -22.21 16.27 -21.33
C ASP A 3 -21.55 15.00 -21.88
N LEU A 4 -22.13 14.43 -22.95
CA LEU A 4 -21.76 13.12 -23.49
C LEU A 4 -20.32 13.06 -24.05
N ASN A 5 -19.61 14.19 -24.07
CA ASN A 5 -18.21 14.31 -24.50
C ASN A 5 -17.23 14.68 -23.39
N GLU A 6 -17.67 14.74 -22.12
CA GLU A 6 -16.75 15.11 -21.04
C GLU A 6 -15.73 13.99 -20.75
N THR A 7 -14.45 14.31 -20.94
CA THR A 7 -13.35 13.40 -20.65
C THR A 7 -13.18 13.19 -19.14
N ALA A 8 -12.66 12.03 -18.72
CA ALA A 8 -12.36 11.75 -17.31
C ALA A 8 -11.47 12.83 -16.67
N ARG A 9 -10.51 13.38 -17.44
CA ARG A 9 -9.66 14.49 -17.01
C ARG A 9 -10.43 15.79 -16.76
N GLN A 10 -11.40 16.13 -17.62
CA GLN A 10 -12.26 17.30 -17.42
C GLN A 10 -13.12 17.13 -16.16
N ARG A 11 -13.70 15.94 -15.95
CA ARG A 11 -14.48 15.61 -14.74
C ARG A 11 -13.65 15.78 -13.47
N LEU A 12 -12.43 15.25 -13.46
CA LEU A 12 -11.48 15.45 -12.35
C LEU A 12 -11.17 16.93 -12.11
N THR A 13 -10.92 17.69 -13.19
CA THR A 13 -10.61 19.12 -13.07
C THR A 13 -11.79 19.89 -12.45
N LYS A 14 -13.01 19.63 -12.91
CA LYS A 14 -14.22 20.25 -12.34
C LYS A 14 -14.42 19.87 -10.88
N ALA A 15 -14.23 18.61 -10.52
CA ALA A 15 -14.33 18.14 -9.14
C ALA A 15 -13.30 18.83 -8.23
N VAL A 16 -12.05 18.99 -8.69
CA VAL A 16 -11.01 19.71 -7.94
C VAL A 16 -11.37 21.19 -7.75
N VAL A 17 -11.92 21.85 -8.77
CA VAL A 17 -12.42 23.22 -8.66
C VAL A 17 -13.60 23.31 -7.68
N SER A 18 -14.52 22.36 -7.71
CA SER A 18 -15.61 22.24 -6.72
C SER A 18 -15.04 22.14 -5.30
N LEU A 19 -14.07 21.25 -5.08
CA LEU A 19 -13.43 21.05 -3.78
C LEU A 19 -12.64 22.29 -3.31
N LEU A 20 -12.02 23.07 -4.20
CA LEU A 20 -11.37 24.33 -3.81
C LEU A 20 -12.35 25.32 -3.15
N THR A 21 -13.62 25.31 -3.57
CA THR A 21 -14.65 26.20 -3.02
C THR A 21 -15.37 25.64 -1.80
N THR A 22 -15.56 24.32 -1.74
CA THR A 22 -16.36 23.67 -0.67
C THR A 22 -15.49 23.10 0.45
N GLN A 23 -14.26 22.70 0.14
CA GLN A 23 -13.31 22.00 1.02
C GLN A 23 -11.88 22.38 0.68
N ARG A 24 -11.56 23.64 0.95
CA ARG A 24 -10.33 24.30 0.50
C ARG A 24 -9.06 23.47 0.65
N LEU A 25 -8.82 22.85 1.80
CA LEU A 25 -7.65 22.00 2.04
C LEU A 25 -7.56 20.85 1.03
N SER A 26 -8.65 20.14 0.78
CA SER A 26 -8.69 19.04 -0.19
C SER A 26 -8.45 19.54 -1.61
N GLY A 27 -9.05 20.66 -1.98
CA GLY A 27 -8.82 21.29 -3.28
C GLY A 27 -7.35 21.70 -3.49
N GLU A 28 -6.72 22.32 -2.50
CA GLU A 28 -5.32 22.77 -2.56
C GLU A 28 -4.35 21.58 -2.66
N VAL A 29 -4.55 20.53 -1.87
CA VAL A 29 -3.74 19.29 -1.98
C VAL A 29 -3.85 18.67 -3.37
N LEU A 30 -5.07 18.58 -3.92
CA LEU A 30 -5.29 18.00 -5.24
C LEU A 30 -4.77 18.90 -6.37
N LEU A 31 -4.80 20.22 -6.20
CA LEU A 31 -4.28 21.16 -7.20
C LEU A 31 -2.80 20.89 -7.49
N GLU A 32 -2.01 20.68 -6.44
CA GLU A 32 -0.57 20.44 -6.50
C GLU A 32 -0.20 18.97 -6.83
N MET A 33 -1.17 18.04 -6.76
CA MET A 33 -0.92 16.63 -7.02
C MET A 33 -0.92 16.33 -8.53
N PRO A 34 0.18 15.77 -9.09
CA PRO A 34 0.19 15.32 -10.48
C PRO A 34 -0.82 14.19 -10.69
N ARG A 35 -1.33 14.08 -11.92
CA ARG A 35 -2.35 13.11 -12.28
C ARG A 35 -1.85 12.24 -13.43
N THR A 36 -1.95 10.93 -13.27
CA THR A 36 -1.53 9.95 -14.27
C THR A 36 -2.72 9.05 -14.62
N ARG A 37 -2.96 8.86 -15.91
CA ARG A 37 -3.98 7.90 -16.37
C ARG A 37 -3.44 6.47 -16.21
N ASN A 38 -4.17 5.60 -15.52
CA ASN A 38 -3.85 4.19 -15.36
C ASN A 38 -5.12 3.34 -15.62
N GLN A 39 -5.16 2.63 -16.76
CA GLN A 39 -6.32 1.81 -17.13
C GLN A 39 -6.32 0.42 -16.49
N ASP A 40 -5.20 0.02 -15.89
CA ASP A 40 -5.06 -1.25 -15.16
C ASP A 40 -5.40 -1.10 -13.66
N LEU A 41 -5.64 0.13 -13.21
CA LEU A 41 -6.08 0.41 -11.84
C LEU A 41 -7.47 -0.21 -11.60
N ASP A 42 -7.59 -1.04 -10.56
CA ASP A 42 -8.82 -1.72 -10.12
C ASP A 42 -9.72 -0.82 -9.25
N ALA A 43 -9.61 0.49 -9.43
CA ALA A 43 -10.40 1.51 -8.75
C ALA A 43 -10.57 2.73 -9.67
N PRO A 44 -11.58 3.58 -9.44
CA PRO A 44 -11.75 4.83 -10.19
C PRO A 44 -10.53 5.76 -10.07
N ILE A 45 -9.97 5.86 -8.86
CA ILE A 45 -8.89 6.74 -8.47
C ILE A 45 -8.06 6.02 -7.40
N GLY A 46 -6.76 6.28 -7.34
CA GLY A 46 -5.89 5.85 -6.25
C GLY A 46 -4.60 6.66 -6.19
N LEU A 47 -3.78 6.41 -5.16
CA LEU A 47 -2.48 7.04 -4.98
C LEU A 47 -1.34 6.08 -5.35
N ALA A 48 -0.33 6.61 -6.04
CA ALA A 48 0.88 5.86 -6.36
C ALA A 48 2.14 6.72 -6.21
N TRP A 49 3.28 6.06 -5.97
CA TRP A 49 4.59 6.71 -6.03
C TRP A 49 5.17 6.57 -7.43
N GLN A 50 5.45 7.70 -8.08
CA GLN A 50 6.14 7.76 -9.38
C GLN A 50 7.27 8.76 -9.29
N HIS A 51 8.51 8.35 -9.62
CA HIS A 51 9.70 9.22 -9.60
C HIS A 51 9.87 10.03 -8.30
N ASN A 52 9.67 9.37 -7.14
CA ASN A 52 9.74 9.99 -5.81
C ASN A 52 8.70 11.10 -5.55
N GLN A 53 7.60 11.10 -6.30
CA GLN A 53 6.45 11.97 -6.12
C GLN A 53 5.19 11.15 -5.94
N LEU A 54 4.31 11.60 -5.04
CA LEU A 54 2.98 11.02 -4.89
C LEU A 54 2.09 11.56 -6.00
N VAL A 55 1.46 10.67 -6.77
CA VAL A 55 0.58 11.02 -7.88
C VAL A 55 -0.81 10.43 -7.67
N LEU A 56 -1.80 11.12 -8.22
CA LEU A 56 -3.18 10.64 -8.32
C LEU A 56 -3.32 9.84 -9.62
N GLU A 57 -3.50 8.53 -9.50
CA GLU A 57 -3.84 7.69 -10.63
C GLU A 57 -5.34 7.63 -10.84
N TYR A 58 -5.79 7.55 -12.09
CA TYR A 58 -7.21 7.42 -12.40
C TYR A 58 -7.48 6.49 -13.58
N ASN A 59 -8.59 5.75 -13.47
CA ASN A 59 -9.12 4.87 -14.51
C ASN A 59 -10.35 5.53 -15.16
N ASP A 60 -10.24 5.91 -16.43
CA ASP A 60 -11.32 6.59 -17.16
C ASP A 60 -12.67 5.88 -17.07
N ARG A 61 -12.69 4.55 -17.28
CA ARG A 61 -13.93 3.78 -17.32
C ARG A 61 -14.63 3.84 -15.97
N GLN A 62 -13.91 3.48 -14.91
CA GLN A 62 -14.46 3.43 -13.55
C GLN A 62 -14.77 4.83 -13.01
N LEU A 63 -13.96 5.84 -13.35
CA LEU A 63 -14.23 7.22 -12.96
C LEU A 63 -15.53 7.74 -13.59
N ASN A 64 -15.78 7.35 -14.84
CA ASN A 64 -16.98 7.79 -15.55
C ASN A 64 -18.28 7.19 -14.98
N GLU A 65 -18.18 6.06 -14.27
CA GLU A 65 -19.31 5.40 -13.59
C GLU A 65 -19.71 6.12 -12.29
N LEU A 66 -18.85 6.97 -11.73
CA LEU A 66 -19.17 7.73 -10.51
C LEU A 66 -20.12 8.90 -10.81
N THR A 67 -21.00 9.23 -9.87
CA THR A 67 -21.67 10.53 -9.85
C THR A 67 -20.70 11.63 -9.41
N ALA A 68 -21.07 12.91 -9.57
CA ALA A 68 -20.26 14.03 -9.09
C ALA A 68 -19.99 13.94 -7.57
N ASP A 69 -21.04 13.68 -6.77
CA ASP A 69 -20.91 13.55 -5.32
C ASP A 69 -20.03 12.36 -4.91
N GLN A 70 -20.14 11.24 -5.62
CA GLN A 70 -19.28 10.07 -5.39
C GLN A 70 -17.82 10.36 -5.73
N LEU A 71 -17.57 11.11 -6.79
CA LEU A 71 -16.23 11.55 -7.17
C LEU A 71 -15.64 12.50 -6.12
N ASP A 72 -16.40 13.48 -5.65
CA ASP A 72 -15.97 14.41 -4.62
C ASP A 72 -15.60 13.69 -3.32
N VAL A 73 -16.42 12.72 -2.89
CA VAL A 73 -16.16 11.90 -1.70
C VAL A 73 -14.93 11.00 -1.90
N ARG A 74 -14.77 10.40 -3.10
CA ARG A 74 -13.60 9.58 -3.42
C ARG A 74 -12.31 10.41 -3.40
N LEU A 75 -12.33 11.61 -3.95
CA LEU A 75 -11.18 12.53 -3.94
C LEU A 75 -10.81 12.95 -2.51
N GLN A 76 -11.79 13.24 -1.66
CA GLN A 76 -11.55 13.52 -0.24
C GLN A 76 -10.90 12.33 0.48
N HIS A 77 -11.35 11.11 0.18
CA HIS A 77 -10.75 9.90 0.72
C HIS A 77 -9.25 9.81 0.37
N GLU A 78 -8.88 9.96 -0.92
CA GLU A 78 -7.47 9.95 -1.34
C GLU A 78 -6.66 11.08 -0.68
N VAL A 79 -7.22 12.28 -0.57
CA VAL A 79 -6.58 13.40 0.13
C VAL A 79 -6.28 13.04 1.59
N LEU A 80 -7.20 12.39 2.29
CA LEU A 80 -6.96 11.97 3.68
C LEU A 80 -5.83 10.95 3.78
N HIS A 81 -5.71 10.01 2.83
CA HIS A 81 -4.56 9.12 2.76
C HIS A 81 -3.24 9.87 2.56
N ALA A 82 -3.24 10.90 1.70
CA ALA A 82 -2.07 11.73 1.44
C ALA A 82 -1.67 12.56 2.68
N ILE A 83 -2.61 13.28 3.29
CA ILE A 83 -2.37 14.14 4.46
C ILE A 83 -1.83 13.34 5.64
N TRP A 84 -2.38 12.16 5.91
CA TRP A 84 -1.89 11.28 6.98
C TRP A 84 -0.69 10.43 6.57
N GLN A 85 -0.15 10.67 5.37
CA GLN A 85 1.07 10.05 4.85
C GLN A 85 1.00 8.52 4.84
N HIS A 86 -0.19 7.94 4.64
CA HIS A 86 -0.38 6.49 4.63
C HIS A 86 0.51 5.77 3.61
N PRO A 87 0.65 6.24 2.36
CA PRO A 87 1.55 5.63 1.39
C PRO A 87 3.02 5.60 1.83
N LEU A 88 3.47 6.62 2.56
CA LEU A 88 4.85 6.69 3.07
C LEU A 88 5.03 5.81 4.33
N ARG A 89 4.09 5.91 5.28
CA ARG A 89 4.16 5.22 6.58
C ARG A 89 4.19 3.70 6.45
N TYR A 90 3.57 3.15 5.40
CA TYR A 90 3.46 1.72 5.19
C TYR A 90 4.15 1.21 3.93
N VAL A 91 5.04 2.01 3.33
CA VAL A 91 5.79 1.65 2.10
C VAL A 91 6.53 0.31 2.22
N SER A 92 6.97 -0.06 3.43
CA SER A 92 7.71 -1.30 3.71
C SER A 92 6.85 -2.40 4.35
N SER A 93 5.53 -2.27 4.34
CA SER A 93 4.65 -3.28 4.94
C SER A 93 4.70 -4.59 4.15
N THR A 94 4.85 -5.71 4.85
CA THR A 94 4.68 -7.05 4.28
C THR A 94 3.21 -7.48 4.24
N HIS A 95 2.30 -6.65 4.75
CA HIS A 95 0.87 -6.92 4.86
C HIS A 95 0.05 -5.82 4.15
N PRO A 96 0.16 -5.68 2.81
CA PRO A 96 -0.45 -4.58 2.08
C PRO A 96 -1.98 -4.58 2.14
N ARG A 97 -2.64 -5.76 2.16
CA ARG A 97 -4.11 -5.81 2.23
C ARG A 97 -4.62 -5.42 3.61
N ARG A 98 -3.99 -5.89 4.69
CA ARG A 98 -4.35 -5.42 6.05
C ARG A 98 -4.09 -3.92 6.23
N VAL A 99 -3.02 -3.40 5.64
CA VAL A 99 -2.74 -1.96 5.64
C VAL A 99 -3.86 -1.19 4.94
N ALA A 100 -4.24 -1.57 3.72
CA ALA A 100 -5.29 -0.90 2.96
C ALA A 100 -6.58 -0.79 3.79
N LEU A 101 -7.07 -1.92 4.32
CA LEU A 101 -8.28 -1.93 5.15
C LEU A 101 -8.14 -1.08 6.42
N ALA A 102 -7.01 -1.17 7.13
CA ALA A 102 -6.78 -0.37 8.33
C ALA A 102 -6.75 1.14 8.05
N THR A 103 -6.17 1.53 6.92
CA THR A 103 -6.11 2.93 6.51
C THR A 103 -7.47 3.45 6.07
N ASP A 104 -8.25 2.64 5.36
CA ASP A 104 -9.63 2.96 4.96
C ASP A 104 -10.50 3.19 6.20
N ILE A 105 -10.49 2.27 7.17
CA ILE A 105 -11.24 2.41 8.42
C ILE A 105 -10.90 3.72 9.12
N ALA A 106 -9.62 4.09 9.15
CA ALA A 106 -9.19 5.34 9.79
C ALA A 106 -9.73 6.56 9.04
N VAL A 107 -9.56 6.65 7.72
CA VAL A 107 -9.93 7.86 6.94
C VAL A 107 -11.44 8.01 6.81
N ASN A 108 -12.17 6.89 6.67
CA ASN A 108 -13.60 6.89 6.42
C ASN A 108 -14.42 7.47 7.57
N GLN A 109 -13.86 7.52 8.78
CA GLN A 109 -14.50 8.14 9.95
C GLN A 109 -14.53 9.67 9.90
N TYR A 110 -13.83 10.29 8.93
CA TYR A 110 -13.81 11.74 8.72
C TYR A 110 -14.60 12.17 7.48
N LEU A 111 -15.20 11.22 6.77
CA LEU A 111 -16.06 11.47 5.62
C LEU A 111 -17.52 11.40 6.05
N LYS A 112 -18.38 12.28 5.50
CA LYS A 112 -19.83 12.23 5.75
C LYS A 112 -20.42 10.90 5.32
N THR A 113 -19.95 10.39 4.19
CA THR A 113 -20.32 9.09 3.63
C THR A 113 -19.03 8.41 3.13
N PRO A 114 -18.71 7.18 3.55
CA PRO A 114 -17.56 6.45 3.03
C PRO A 114 -17.72 6.11 1.55
N PRO A 115 -16.65 6.13 0.73
CA PRO A 115 -16.71 5.65 -0.65
C PRO A 115 -17.09 4.16 -0.69
N GLN A 116 -17.91 3.78 -1.67
CA GLN A 116 -18.24 2.37 -1.89
C GLN A 116 -16.98 1.52 -2.14
N GLY A 117 -16.98 0.29 -1.63
CA GLY A 117 -15.84 -0.63 -1.76
C GLY A 117 -14.67 -0.33 -0.83
N THR A 118 -14.85 0.51 0.19
CA THR A 118 -13.85 0.76 1.25
C THR A 118 -14.37 0.28 2.60
N MET A 119 -13.49 -0.22 3.45
CA MET A 119 -13.91 -0.78 4.75
C MET A 119 -14.21 0.34 5.76
N THR A 120 -15.34 0.22 6.46
CA THR A 120 -15.72 1.15 7.54
C THR A 120 -15.47 0.53 8.91
N LEU A 121 -15.48 1.38 9.96
CA LEU A 121 -15.44 0.89 11.34
C LEU A 121 -16.61 -0.05 11.63
N ALA A 122 -17.82 0.32 11.20
CA ALA A 122 -19.03 -0.48 11.39
C ALA A 122 -18.93 -1.86 10.71
N ASP A 123 -18.31 -1.93 9.53
CA ASP A 123 -18.06 -3.22 8.87
C ASP A 123 -17.13 -4.09 9.71
N LEU A 124 -16.04 -3.53 10.22
CA LEU A 124 -15.10 -4.27 11.05
C LEU A 124 -15.76 -4.72 12.37
N GLU A 125 -16.48 -3.84 13.06
CA GLU A 125 -17.19 -4.19 14.30
C GLU A 125 -18.20 -5.32 14.08
N LYS A 126 -18.96 -5.26 12.98
CA LYS A 126 -19.90 -6.31 12.59
C LYS A 126 -19.20 -7.64 12.33
N LEU A 127 -18.05 -7.62 11.64
CA LEU A 127 -17.29 -8.82 11.32
C LEU A 127 -16.59 -9.41 12.55
N LEU A 128 -16.13 -8.58 13.48
CA LEU A 128 -15.51 -9.03 14.73
C LEU A 128 -16.53 -9.34 15.84
N GLN A 129 -17.78 -8.89 15.68
CA GLN A 129 -18.84 -8.98 16.69
C GLN A 129 -18.46 -8.32 18.02
N ARG A 130 -17.75 -7.19 17.96
CA ARG A 130 -17.40 -6.40 19.13
C ARG A 130 -17.27 -4.92 18.76
N PRO A 131 -17.62 -4.00 19.68
CA PRO A 131 -17.35 -2.59 19.49
C PRO A 131 -15.84 -2.33 19.50
N LEU A 132 -15.42 -1.33 18.75
CA LEU A 132 -14.05 -0.86 18.65
C LEU A 132 -13.99 0.65 18.93
N ALA A 133 -12.86 1.13 19.42
CA ALA A 133 -12.68 2.57 19.62
C ALA A 133 -12.75 3.31 18.28
N ALA A 134 -13.60 4.34 18.22
CA ALA A 134 -13.72 5.26 17.09
C ALA A 134 -12.58 6.30 17.09
N HIS A 135 -12.37 6.93 15.92
CA HIS A 135 -11.40 8.00 15.67
C HIS A 135 -9.97 7.68 16.15
N ARG A 136 -9.57 6.41 16.02
CA ARG A 136 -8.19 5.98 16.23
C ARG A 136 -7.42 6.06 14.92
N ASP A 137 -6.09 6.10 15.03
CA ASP A 137 -5.23 6.06 13.85
C ASP A 137 -5.24 4.68 13.17
N SER A 138 -4.69 4.62 11.94
CA SER A 138 -4.58 3.37 11.18
C SER A 138 -3.70 2.31 11.86
N ARG A 139 -2.78 2.65 12.76
CA ARG A 139 -1.95 1.66 13.47
C ARG A 139 -2.79 0.87 14.46
N TYR A 140 -3.75 1.52 15.11
CA TYR A 140 -4.68 0.86 16.02
C TYR A 140 -5.47 -0.23 15.28
N TYR A 141 -6.09 0.10 14.14
CA TYR A 141 -6.86 -0.87 13.36
C TYR A 141 -5.95 -1.94 12.72
N LEU A 142 -4.76 -1.56 12.25
CA LEU A 142 -3.79 -2.51 11.72
C LEU A 142 -3.35 -3.53 12.78
N ARG A 143 -3.19 -3.11 14.05
CA ARG A 143 -2.86 -4.04 15.14
C ARG A 143 -3.97 -5.07 15.36
N ILE A 144 -5.23 -4.66 15.28
CA ILE A 144 -6.38 -5.56 15.36
C ILE A 144 -6.35 -6.54 14.18
N LEU A 145 -6.22 -6.01 12.96
CA LEU A 145 -6.19 -6.83 11.75
C LEU A 145 -5.00 -7.79 11.73
N THR A 146 -3.88 -7.50 12.38
CA THR A 146 -2.71 -8.41 12.42
C THR A 146 -2.84 -9.51 13.48
N HIS A 147 -3.75 -9.39 14.44
CA HIS A 147 -3.94 -10.34 15.55
C HIS A 147 -5.35 -10.95 15.55
N LEU A 148 -5.91 -11.17 14.36
CA LEU A 148 -7.20 -11.82 14.21
C LEU A 148 -7.11 -13.29 14.59
N THR A 149 -8.14 -13.81 15.24
CA THR A 149 -8.36 -15.26 15.34
C THR A 149 -8.63 -15.85 13.95
N PRO A 150 -8.41 -17.15 13.72
CA PRO A 150 -8.73 -17.79 12.45
C PRO A 150 -10.20 -17.62 12.02
N ALA A 151 -11.13 -17.60 12.99
CA ALA A 151 -12.54 -17.37 12.72
C ALA A 151 -12.84 -15.92 12.29
N GLU A 152 -12.21 -14.93 12.93
CA GLU A 152 -12.32 -13.52 12.50
C GLU A 152 -11.71 -13.30 11.12
N GLN A 153 -10.52 -13.86 10.85
CA GLN A 153 -9.90 -13.77 9.54
C GLN A 153 -10.79 -14.39 8.47
N GLY A 154 -11.34 -15.59 8.69
CA GLY A 154 -12.26 -16.24 7.74
C GLY A 154 -13.52 -15.41 7.44
N ARG A 155 -14.07 -14.72 8.45
CA ARG A 155 -15.22 -13.81 8.26
C ARG A 155 -14.86 -12.61 7.39
N ILE A 156 -13.71 -11.98 7.63
CA ILE A 156 -13.26 -10.84 6.82
C ILE A 156 -12.95 -11.28 5.40
N GLU A 157 -12.22 -12.38 5.22
CA GLU A 157 -11.80 -12.86 3.89
C GLU A 157 -12.97 -13.28 3.00
N LYS A 158 -14.09 -13.72 3.61
CA LYS A 158 -15.33 -14.01 2.89
C LYS A 158 -15.94 -12.78 2.21
N VAL A 159 -15.74 -11.59 2.77
CA VAL A 159 -16.35 -10.34 2.29
C VAL A 159 -15.35 -9.49 1.51
N TRP A 160 -14.12 -9.40 2.00
CA TRP A 160 -13.08 -8.48 1.52
C TRP A 160 -11.93 -9.17 0.79
N GLY A 161 -12.02 -10.49 0.58
CA GLY A 161 -10.98 -11.30 -0.04
C GLY A 161 -9.80 -11.57 0.90
N LYS A 162 -8.84 -12.35 0.41
CA LYS A 162 -7.68 -12.80 1.21
C LYS A 162 -6.90 -11.63 1.79
N LEU A 163 -6.60 -11.71 3.09
CA LEU A 163 -6.09 -10.57 3.85
C LEU A 163 -4.59 -10.35 3.75
N ASP A 164 -3.80 -11.35 3.37
CA ASP A 164 -2.35 -11.39 3.08
C ASP A 164 -1.91 -12.85 3.34
N ASP A 165 -0.84 -13.34 2.71
CA ASP A 165 -0.32 -14.66 3.04
C ASP A 165 0.17 -14.69 4.50
N ASN A 166 -0.25 -15.70 5.27
CA ASN A 166 0.24 -15.95 6.63
C ASN A 166 1.69 -16.45 6.58
N ASP A 167 2.65 -15.59 6.24
CA ASP A 167 4.07 -15.94 6.31
C ASP A 167 4.75 -15.26 7.51
N GLN A 168 4.33 -15.65 8.72
CA GLN A 168 5.12 -15.45 9.93
C GLN A 168 6.15 -16.58 10.15
N SER A 169 6.47 -17.39 9.13
CA SER A 169 7.28 -18.61 9.32
C SER A 169 8.35 -18.87 8.26
N LYS A 170 8.54 -18.01 7.26
CA LYS A 170 9.71 -18.12 6.38
C LYS A 170 10.80 -17.15 6.80
N PRO A 171 11.97 -17.66 7.23
CA PRO A 171 13.16 -16.82 7.26
C PRO A 171 13.34 -16.21 5.88
N GLN A 172 13.49 -14.88 5.92
CA GLN A 172 13.62 -13.98 4.80
C GLN A 172 14.54 -14.60 3.74
N ARG A 173 14.16 -14.54 2.46
CA ARG A 173 14.88 -15.15 1.32
C ARG A 173 16.36 -14.71 1.23
N SER A 174 16.73 -13.63 1.93
CA SER A 174 18.10 -13.14 2.18
C SER A 174 18.92 -14.07 3.08
N GLU A 175 18.35 -14.66 4.13
CA GLU A 175 19.05 -15.55 5.06
C GLU A 175 19.39 -16.90 4.43
N LYS A 176 18.48 -17.47 3.63
CA LYS A 176 18.77 -18.70 2.85
C LYS A 176 19.86 -18.47 1.79
N ARG A 177 19.91 -17.28 1.18
CA ARG A 177 21.00 -16.89 0.27
C ARG A 177 22.32 -16.72 1.01
N LEU A 178 22.32 -16.10 2.19
CA LEU A 178 23.51 -15.90 3.01
C LEU A 178 24.06 -17.22 3.58
N ALA A 179 23.18 -18.13 4.01
CA ALA A 179 23.52 -19.48 4.46
C ALA A 179 24.06 -20.34 3.32
N LYS A 180 23.46 -20.28 2.12
CA LYS A 180 23.98 -20.97 0.92
C LYS A 180 25.35 -20.43 0.51
N ARG A 181 25.58 -19.12 0.63
CA ARG A 181 26.88 -18.47 0.31
C ARG A 181 27.96 -18.81 1.35
N LYS A 182 27.63 -18.86 2.64
CA LYS A 182 28.55 -19.33 3.71
C LYS A 182 28.93 -20.80 3.53
N LYS A 183 27.97 -21.67 3.17
CA LYS A 183 28.24 -23.10 2.92
C LYS A 183 29.15 -23.28 1.69
N LEU A 184 28.97 -22.49 0.64
CA LEU A 184 29.84 -22.50 -0.55
C LEU A 184 31.27 -21.99 -0.26
N LEU A 185 31.42 -21.01 0.65
CA LEU A 185 32.73 -20.51 1.08
C LEU A 185 33.48 -21.48 2.01
N GLN A 186 32.79 -22.31 2.79
CA GLN A 186 33.44 -23.33 3.62
C GLN A 186 33.97 -24.49 2.79
N VAL A 187 33.21 -24.93 1.76
CA VAL A 187 33.66 -26.00 0.85
C VAL A 187 34.88 -25.58 0.03
N THR A 188 34.97 -24.31 -0.39
CA THR A 188 36.11 -23.80 -1.15
C THR A 188 37.37 -23.55 -0.31
N LYS A 189 37.24 -23.31 1.01
CA LYS A 189 38.39 -23.26 1.93
C LYS A 189 38.94 -24.64 2.29
N ALA A 190 38.11 -25.69 2.32
CA ALA A 190 38.54 -27.06 2.55
C ALA A 190 39.28 -27.68 1.33
N GLY A 191 39.11 -27.12 0.13
CA GLY A 191 39.75 -27.59 -1.11
C GLY A 191 41.05 -26.88 -1.51
N ARG A 192 41.60 -25.97 -0.69
CA ARG A 192 42.90 -25.32 -0.91
C ARG A 192 43.91 -25.72 0.17
N GLN A 193 44.17 -27.01 0.25
CA GLN A 193 45.40 -27.53 0.81
C GLN A 193 45.86 -28.60 -0.18
N ILE A 194 47.17 -28.62 -0.47
CA ILE A 194 47.86 -29.44 -1.48
C ILE A 194 48.09 -28.70 -2.81
N SER A 195 49.15 -27.88 -2.83
CA SER A 195 50.28 -28.07 -3.75
C SER A 195 51.43 -27.16 -3.30
N ARG A 196 52.35 -27.76 -2.53
CA ARG A 196 53.69 -27.22 -2.26
C ARG A 196 54.45 -27.21 -3.58
N LEU A 197 55.07 -26.10 -3.94
CA LEU A 197 56.29 -26.14 -4.74
C LEU A 197 57.42 -25.47 -3.96
N THR A 198 58.36 -26.32 -3.58
CA THR A 198 59.63 -26.01 -2.94
C THR A 198 60.54 -25.31 -3.96
N ILE A 199 61.04 -24.11 -3.63
CA ILE A 199 62.27 -23.59 -4.25
C ILE A 199 63.26 -23.32 -3.13
N GLN A 200 64.34 -24.08 -3.17
CA GLN A 200 65.41 -24.16 -2.20
C GLN A 200 66.50 -23.15 -2.59
N THR A 201 66.77 -22.24 -1.66
CA THR A 201 68.07 -21.60 -1.32
C THR A 201 69.00 -21.06 -2.41
N CYS A 202 69.16 -19.74 -2.36
CA CYS A 202 70.33 -18.98 -2.76
C CYS A 202 71.58 -19.42 -1.96
N LYS A 203 72.71 -19.65 -2.63
CA LYS A 203 74.05 -19.63 -2.03
C LYS A 203 75.05 -19.04 -3.03
N ARG A 204 75.54 -17.83 -2.76
CA ARG A 204 76.81 -17.30 -3.30
C ARG A 204 77.97 -17.83 -2.45
N ARG A 205 79.08 -18.16 -3.09
CA ARG A 205 80.45 -17.67 -2.80
C ARG A 205 81.43 -18.35 -3.78
N ASP A 206 82.21 -17.48 -4.42
CA ASP A 206 83.57 -17.61 -4.96
C ASP A 206 84.00 -18.89 -5.68
#